data_AF-A0A520IC81-F1
#
_entry.id   AF-A0A520IC81-F1
#
_cell.length_a   1.000
_cell.length_b   1.000
_cell.length_c   1.000
_cell.angle_alpha   90.00
_cell.angle_beta   90.00
_cell.angle_gamma   90.00
#
_symmetry.space_group_name_H-M   'P 1'
#
loop_
_entity.id
_entity.type
_entity.pdbx_description
1 polymer ?
#
loop_
_entity_poly.entity_id
_entity_poly.type
_entity_poly.pdbx_seq_one_letter_code
_entity_poly.pdbx_strand_id
1 'polypeptide(L)'
;MSDFPAAQVPALSLADEAKDPDAFAAALGGSFERYGFAVVADHGVPADLIARAWAMTEAFFALPEETKRQYLVEGGGGARGYTPFKTEIAKGATHVDLKEFW
;
A
#
# COMPACT_ATOMS: atom_id res chain seq x y z
N MET A 1 18.59 -23.76 0.99
CA MET A 1 18.15 -22.47 0.40
C MET A 1 17.13 -22.84 -0.66
N SER A 2 15.86 -22.57 -0.38
CA SER A 2 14.73 -22.99 -1.19
C SER A 2 14.68 -22.13 -2.45
N ASP A 3 14.93 -22.76 -3.60
CA ASP A 3 14.92 -22.12 -4.91
C ASP A 3 13.45 -22.02 -5.38
N PHE A 4 12.71 -21.09 -4.77
CA PHE A 4 11.52 -20.58 -5.42
C PHE A 4 12.01 -19.55 -6.45
N PRO A 5 11.84 -19.77 -7.77
CA PRO A 5 11.95 -18.65 -8.68
C PRO A 5 10.90 -17.65 -8.20
N ALA A 6 11.34 -16.51 -7.66
CA ALA A 6 10.44 -15.44 -7.28
C ALA A 6 9.67 -15.08 -8.56
N ALA A 7 8.44 -15.57 -8.67
CA ALA A 7 7.60 -15.27 -9.81
C ALA A 7 7.36 -13.76 -9.77
N GLN A 8 8.05 -13.02 -10.64
CA GLN A 8 7.77 -11.61 -10.82
C GLN A 8 6.37 -11.52 -11.41
N VAL A 9 5.43 -10.95 -10.67
CA VAL A 9 4.11 -10.58 -11.19
C VAL A 9 4.37 -9.56 -12.31
N PRO A 10 4.00 -9.85 -13.57
CA PRO A 10 4.28 -8.93 -14.67
C PRO A 10 3.59 -7.59 -14.45
N ALA A 11 4.29 -6.50 -14.76
CA ALA A 11 3.69 -5.17 -14.75
C ALA A 11 2.81 -4.99 -16.00
N LEU A 12 1.60 -4.48 -15.81
CA LEU A 12 0.66 -4.12 -16.86
C LEU A 12 0.66 -2.60 -17.01
N SER A 13 0.92 -2.09 -18.21
CA SER A 13 0.83 -0.67 -18.50
C SER A 13 -0.64 -0.26 -18.60
N LEU A 14 -1.09 0.69 -17.78
CA LEU A 14 -2.45 1.22 -17.89
C LEU A 14 -2.64 2.00 -19.20
N ALA A 15 -1.56 2.46 -19.83
CA ALA A 15 -1.63 3.12 -21.14
C ALA A 15 -1.99 2.17 -22.29
N ASP A 16 -1.91 0.84 -22.09
CA ASP A 16 -2.32 -0.15 -23.09
C ASP A 16 -3.84 -0.36 -23.13
N GLU A 17 -4.57 0.02 -22.07
CA GLU A 17 -6.04 -0.05 -22.03
C GLU A 17 -6.68 0.78 -23.14
N ALA A 18 -6.17 1.99 -23.40
CA ALA A 18 -6.66 2.85 -24.47
C ALA A 18 -6.36 2.31 -25.89
N LYS A 19 -5.41 1.37 -26.03
CA LYS A 19 -5.03 0.77 -27.32
C LYS A 19 -5.83 -0.50 -27.59
N ASP A 20 -5.97 -1.35 -26.58
CA ASP A 20 -6.68 -2.63 -26.64
C ASP A 20 -7.27 -2.96 -25.26
N PRO A 21 -8.51 -2.50 -24.98
CA PRO A 21 -9.14 -2.68 -23.67
C PRO A 21 -9.44 -4.15 -23.36
N ASP A 22 -9.74 -4.97 -24.37
CA ASP A 22 -10.05 -6.39 -24.18
C ASP A 22 -8.79 -7.18 -23.81
N ALA A 23 -7.68 -6.93 -24.50
CA ALA A 23 -6.40 -7.56 -24.16
C ALA A 23 -5.89 -7.12 -22.79
N PHE A 24 -6.01 -5.84 -22.44
CA PHE A 24 -5.65 -5.34 -21.11
C PHE A 24 -6.51 -6.00 -20.02
N ALA A 25 -7.83 -6.08 -20.20
CA ALA A 25 -8.74 -6.73 -19.26
C ALA A 25 -8.41 -8.22 -19.08
N ALA A 26 -8.12 -8.94 -20.17
CA ALA A 26 -7.72 -10.34 -20.12
C ALA A 26 -6.39 -10.54 -19.37
N ALA A 27 -5.41 -9.67 -19.60
CA ALA A 27 -4.12 -9.71 -18.90
C ALA A 27 -4.27 -9.40 -17.39
N LEU A 28 -5.07 -8.39 -17.04
CA LEU A 28 -5.35 -8.01 -15.66
C LEU A 28 -6.08 -9.13 -14.91
N GLY A 29 -7.13 -9.69 -15.52
CA GLY A 29 -7.86 -10.84 -14.99
C GLY A 29 -6.95 -12.05 -14.80
N GLY A 30 -6.13 -12.38 -15.80
CA GLY A 30 -5.16 -13.47 -15.73
C GLY A 30 -4.13 -13.29 -14.61
N SER A 31 -3.71 -12.05 -14.31
CA SER A 31 -2.84 -11.76 -13.17
C SER A 31 -3.51 -12.05 -11.83
N PHE A 32 -4.77 -11.61 -11.67
CA PHE A 32 -5.53 -11.90 -10.45
C PHE A 32 -5.83 -13.40 -10.28
N GLU A 33 -6.21 -14.10 -11.35
CA GLU A 33 -6.46 -15.55 -11.31
C GLU A 33 -5.21 -16.34 -10.93
N ARG A 34 -4.05 -15.97 -11.47
CA ARG A 34 -2.80 -16.71 -11.27
C ARG A 34 -2.09 -16.37 -9.97
N TYR A 35 -2.09 -15.10 -9.57
CA TYR A 35 -1.25 -14.61 -8.47
C TYR A 35 -2.06 -14.03 -7.31
N GLY A 36 -3.33 -13.71 -7.50
CA GLY A 36 -4.13 -12.93 -6.54
C GLY A 36 -3.81 -11.44 -6.50
N PHE A 37 -2.84 -10.98 -7.32
CA PHE A 37 -2.35 -9.61 -7.38
C PHE A 37 -2.03 -9.20 -8.82
N ALA A 38 -1.93 -7.90 -9.06
CA ALA A 38 -1.42 -7.32 -10.30
C ALA A 38 -0.49 -6.15 -9.97
N VAL A 39 0.49 -5.92 -10.85
CA VAL A 39 1.39 -4.76 -10.80
C VAL A 39 0.98 -3.83 -11.94
N VAL A 40 0.74 -2.55 -11.64
CA VAL A 40 0.32 -1.55 -12.66
C VAL A 40 1.44 -0.52 -12.87
N ALA A 41 1.77 -0.28 -14.13
CA ALA A 41 2.69 0.76 -14.59
C ALA A 41 1.94 1.79 -15.45
N ASP A 42 2.59 2.91 -15.76
CA ASP A 42 2.06 3.98 -16.62
C ASP A 42 0.65 4.46 -16.23
N HIS A 43 0.36 4.45 -14.91
CA HIS A 43 -0.94 4.76 -14.31
C HIS A 43 -1.37 6.23 -14.43
N GLY A 44 -0.58 7.09 -15.07
CA GLY A 44 -0.88 8.51 -15.26
C GLY A 44 -0.77 9.41 -14.01
N VAL A 45 -0.69 8.84 -12.80
CA VAL A 45 -0.40 9.63 -11.58
C VAL A 45 0.96 10.34 -11.70
N PRO A 46 1.01 11.68 -11.57
CA PRO A 46 2.25 12.45 -11.70
C PRO A 46 3.30 12.06 -10.64
N ALA A 47 4.55 11.90 -11.07
CA ALA A 47 5.64 11.50 -10.19
C ALA A 47 5.93 12.52 -9.07
N ASP A 48 5.75 13.81 -9.35
CA ASP A 48 5.92 14.89 -8.37
C ASP A 48 4.82 14.87 -7.30
N LEU A 49 3.59 14.47 -7.65
CA LEU A 49 2.52 14.26 -6.68
C LEU A 49 2.85 13.12 -5.72
N ILE A 50 3.33 11.99 -6.25
CA ILE A 50 3.76 10.84 -5.43
C ILE A 50 4.92 11.24 -4.51
N ALA A 51 5.92 11.93 -5.04
CA ALA A 51 7.08 12.37 -4.26
C ALA A 51 6.68 13.32 -3.11
N ARG A 52 5.76 14.27 -3.37
CA ARG A 52 5.24 15.16 -2.32
C ARG A 52 4.45 14.40 -1.26
N ALA A 53 3.61 13.44 -1.66
CA ALA A 53 2.85 12.62 -0.71
C ALA A 53 3.79 11.86 0.24
N TRP A 54 4.83 11.21 -0.29
CA TRP A 54 5.85 10.53 0.52
C TRP A 54 6.59 11.47 1.46
N ALA A 55 7.01 12.65 0.98
CA ALA A 55 7.68 13.64 1.81
C ALA A 55 6.78 14.14 2.96
N MET A 56 5.48 14.33 2.70
CA MET A 56 4.51 14.71 3.73
C MET A 56 4.26 13.58 4.73
N THR A 57 4.18 12.34 4.27
CA THR A 57 4.05 11.16 5.13
C THR A 57 5.26 11.03 6.06
N GLU A 58 6.48 11.16 5.51
CA GLU A 58 7.72 11.13 6.29
C GLU A 58 7.76 12.27 7.32
N ALA A 59 7.45 13.50 6.90
CA ALA A 59 7.42 14.66 7.78
C ALA A 59 6.39 14.51 8.92
N PHE A 60 5.21 13.94 8.63
CA PHE A 60 4.21 13.65 9.65
C PHE A 60 4.72 12.64 10.67
N PHE A 61 5.28 11.51 10.23
CA PHE A 61 5.72 10.46 11.14
C PHE A 61 6.99 10.83 11.93
N ALA A 62 7.78 11.79 11.44
CA ALA A 62 8.90 12.39 12.15
C ALA A 62 8.48 13.35 13.30
N LEU A 63 7.21 13.74 13.38
CA LEU A 63 6.71 14.56 14.50
C LEU A 63 6.83 13.82 15.84
N PRO A 64 6.96 14.55 16.97
CA PRO A 64 6.87 13.96 18.30
C PRO A 64 5.58 13.14 18.47
N GLU A 65 5.65 12.01 19.18
CA GLU A 65 4.50 11.13 19.37
C GLU A 65 3.31 11.88 20.00
N GLU A 66 3.57 12.77 20.96
CA GLU A 66 2.54 13.60 21.58
C GLU A 66 1.77 14.43 20.56
N THR A 67 2.45 15.00 19.56
CA THR A 67 1.82 15.74 18.47
C THR A 67 0.99 14.81 17.59
N LYS A 68 1.52 13.65 17.19
CA LYS A 68 0.78 12.67 16.37
C LYS A 68 -0.48 12.17 17.10
N ARG A 69 -0.40 11.97 18.42
CA ARG A 69 -1.51 11.53 19.27
C ARG A 69 -2.68 12.50 19.32
N GLN A 70 -2.49 13.78 19.01
CA GLN A 70 -3.58 14.75 18.91
C GLN A 70 -4.55 14.43 17.75
N TYR A 71 -4.13 13.60 16.80
CA TYR A 71 -4.93 13.15 15.67
C TYR A 71 -5.57 11.77 15.87
N LEU A 72 -5.43 11.17 17.05
CA LEU A 72 -6.11 9.91 17.38
C LEU A 72 -7.62 10.16 17.54
N VAL A 73 -8.43 9.44 16.76
CA VAL A 73 -9.89 9.47 16.90
C VAL A 73 -10.34 8.29 17.75
N GLU A 74 -10.67 8.56 19.01
CA GLU A 74 -11.15 7.53 19.95
C GLU A 74 -12.48 6.91 19.50
N GLY A 75 -12.66 5.62 19.76
CA GLY A 75 -13.87 4.87 19.40
C GLY A 75 -14.03 4.56 17.90
N GLY A 76 -13.16 5.08 17.02
CA GLY A 76 -13.21 4.86 15.57
C GLY A 76 -12.45 3.63 15.06
N GLY A 77 -11.82 2.85 15.95
CA GLY A 77 -11.06 1.65 15.58
C GLY A 77 -9.90 1.90 14.61
N GLY A 78 -9.34 3.11 14.56
CA GLY A 78 -8.26 3.48 13.64
C GLY A 78 -8.71 3.73 12.19
N ALA A 79 -10.01 3.79 11.89
CA ALA A 79 -10.49 4.03 10.54
C ALA A 79 -10.18 5.44 10.00
N ARG A 80 -9.87 6.39 10.88
CA ARG A 80 -9.50 7.77 10.58
C ARG A 80 -8.47 8.27 11.58
N GLY A 81 -7.58 9.13 11.11
CA GLY A 81 -6.59 9.79 11.95
C GLY A 81 -5.46 8.85 12.36
N TYR A 82 -4.65 9.30 13.29
CA TYR A 82 -3.43 8.60 13.69
C TYR A 82 -3.72 7.33 14.51
N THR A 83 -3.12 6.20 14.15
CA THR A 83 -3.11 4.97 14.95
C THR A 83 -1.68 4.68 15.43
N PRO A 84 -1.41 4.75 16.75
CA PRO A 84 -0.06 4.57 17.27
C PRO A 84 0.42 3.12 17.22
N PHE A 85 1.73 2.96 17.33
CA PHE A 85 2.37 1.66 17.53
C PHE A 85 1.67 0.83 18.61
N LYS A 86 1.67 -0.49 18.43
CA LYS A 86 1.21 -1.48 19.41
C LYS A 86 -0.28 -1.46 19.74
N THR A 87 -1.09 -0.79 18.92
CA THR A 87 -2.56 -0.82 19.04
C THR A 87 -3.15 -2.13 18.51
N GLU A 88 -2.52 -2.74 17.49
CA GLU A 88 -2.98 -3.98 16.87
C GLU A 88 -2.03 -5.16 17.14
N ILE A 89 -2.58 -6.26 17.68
CA ILE A 89 -1.88 -7.54 17.79
C ILE A 89 -2.49 -8.48 16.75
N ALA A 90 -1.70 -8.92 15.77
CA ALA A 90 -2.13 -9.97 14.85
C ALA A 90 -2.49 -11.22 15.66
N LYS A 91 -3.65 -11.83 15.37
CA LYS A 91 -4.16 -12.99 16.11
C LYS A 91 -3.11 -14.11 16.15
N GLY A 92 -2.55 -14.38 17.34
CA GLY A 92 -1.54 -15.43 17.56
C GLY A 92 -0.07 -14.98 17.54
N ALA A 93 0.22 -13.70 17.38
CA ALA A 93 1.60 -13.18 17.43
C ALA A 93 2.10 -12.96 18.87
N THR A 94 3.33 -13.41 19.16
CA THR A 94 4.04 -13.15 20.43
C THR A 94 4.74 -11.79 20.45
N HIS A 95 4.96 -11.20 19.27
CA HIS A 95 5.61 -9.90 19.09
C HIS A 95 4.63 -8.90 18.52
N VAL A 96 4.67 -7.69 19.07
CA VAL A 96 3.81 -6.61 18.63
C VAL A 96 4.36 -6.05 17.33
N ASP A 97 3.48 -5.89 16.34
CA ASP A 97 3.83 -5.30 15.07
C ASP A 97 4.19 -3.82 15.27
N LEU A 98 5.39 -3.44 14.85
CA LEU A 98 5.90 -2.07 14.96
C LEU A 98 5.46 -1.29 13.74
N LYS A 99 4.16 -1.03 13.65
CA LYS A 99 3.56 -0.15 12.65
C LYS A 99 2.70 0.93 13.31
N GLU A 100 2.74 2.12 12.72
CA GLU A 100 1.86 3.24 13.00
C GLU A 100 1.16 3.64 11.69
N PHE A 101 -0.04 4.22 11.79
CA PHE A 101 -0.87 4.56 10.63
C PHE A 101 -1.38 5.98 10.68
N TRP A 102 -1.74 6.50 9.51
CA TRP A 102 -2.55 7.69 9.29
C TRP A 102 -3.72 7.36 8.39
#